data_AF-A0AAU9ISW8-F1
#
_entry.id   AF-A0AAU9ISW8-F1
#
_cell.length_a   1.000
_cell.length_b   1.000
_cell.length_c   1.000
_cell.angle_alpha   90.00
_cell.angle_beta   90.00
_cell.angle_gamma   90.00
#
_symmetry.space_group_name_H-M   'P 1'
#
loop_
_entity.id
_entity.type
_entity.pdbx_description
1 polymer ?
#
loop_
_entity_poly.entity_id
_entity_poly.type
_entity_poly.pdbx_seq_one_letter_code
_entity_poly.pdbx_strand_id
1 'polypeptide(L)'
;MQVEQVSYATHHISPYELVIELRELTSLAYINLVYKTRAIITVSVSKNRTGKWIVVEKDFILTHTRERRISIGSLPCKYLKIQFHQGDLRSLEDLAVYGLEIAKAQQSLDPDDFQLLLNEPYKIIYQ
;
A
#
# COMPACT_ATOMS: atom_id res chain seq x y z
N MET A 1 -7.76 -39.33 30.21
CA MET A 1 -7.81 -38.47 29.01
C MET A 1 -6.72 -37.43 29.16
N GLN A 2 -5.68 -37.54 28.35
CA GLN A 2 -4.56 -36.58 28.33
C GLN A 2 -4.87 -35.60 27.19
N VAL A 3 -5.02 -34.32 27.52
CA VAL A 3 -5.25 -33.27 26.52
C VAL A 3 -3.88 -32.88 26.00
N GLU A 4 -3.54 -33.30 24.79
CA GLU A 4 -2.37 -32.77 24.08
C GLU A 4 -2.65 -31.30 23.74
N GLN A 5 -2.03 -30.39 24.48
CA GLN A 5 -1.87 -29.02 24.02
C GLN A 5 -0.95 -29.04 22.80
N VAL A 6 -1.55 -29.03 21.62
CA VAL A 6 -0.83 -28.78 20.37
C VAL A 6 -0.37 -27.32 20.41
N SER A 7 0.84 -27.14 20.92
CA SER A 7 1.61 -25.91 20.79
C SER A 7 1.94 -25.73 19.31
N TYR A 8 1.06 -25.04 18.59
CA TYR A 8 1.46 -24.45 17.31
C TYR A 8 2.54 -23.44 17.65
N ALA A 9 3.79 -23.73 17.29
CA ALA A 9 4.85 -22.75 17.31
C ALA A 9 4.47 -21.63 16.34
N THR A 10 3.73 -20.63 16.82
CA THR A 10 3.58 -19.35 16.14
C THR A 10 4.97 -18.74 16.13
N HIS A 11 5.67 -18.91 15.00
CA HIS A 11 6.88 -18.17 14.74
C HIS A 11 6.50 -16.69 14.71
N HIS A 12 6.73 -16.00 15.84
CA HIS A 12 6.64 -14.55 15.90
C HIS A 12 7.76 -13.99 15.02
N ILE A 13 7.42 -13.67 13.78
CA ILE A 13 8.37 -13.11 12.82
C ILE A 13 8.56 -11.64 13.16
N SER A 14 9.83 -11.22 13.29
CA SER A 14 10.20 -9.83 13.54
C SER A 14 9.65 -8.88 12.45
N PRO A 15 9.36 -7.62 12.82
CA PRO A 15 8.88 -6.62 11.87
C PRO A 15 9.81 -6.53 10.66
N TYR A 16 9.22 -6.35 9.49
CA TYR A 16 9.98 -6.10 8.27
C TYR A 16 9.24 -5.11 7.37
N GLU A 17 9.97 -4.48 6.48
CA GLU A 17 9.39 -3.56 5.50
C GLU A 17 9.74 -3.95 4.08
N LEU A 18 8.78 -3.74 3.20
CA LEU A 18 8.92 -3.85 1.76
C LEU A 18 8.77 -2.45 1.18
N VAL A 19 9.79 -1.96 0.48
CA VAL A 19 9.74 -0.68 -0.24
C VAL A 19 9.82 -0.98 -1.73
N ILE A 20 8.81 -0.52 -2.46
CA ILE A 20 8.65 -0.71 -3.90
C ILE A 20 8.76 0.64 -4.57
N GLU A 21 9.67 0.73 -5.54
CA GLU A 21 9.80 1.88 -6.42
C GLU A 21 9.00 1.63 -7.70
N LEU A 22 8.09 2.55 -8.01
CA LEU A 22 7.39 2.61 -9.29
C LEU A 22 8.32 3.24 -10.33
N ARG A 23 8.23 2.76 -11.57
CA ARG A 23 9.04 3.29 -12.69
C ARG A 23 8.84 4.80 -12.84
N GLU A 24 7.58 5.21 -12.83
CA GLU A 24 7.15 6.58 -13.03
C GLU A 24 6.38 7.13 -11.83
N LEU A 25 6.38 8.45 -11.70
CA LEU A 25 5.52 9.12 -10.73
C LEU A 25 4.06 8.90 -11.14
N THR A 26 3.28 8.29 -10.25
CA THR A 26 1.93 7.81 -10.52
C THR A 26 0.97 8.42 -9.51
N SER A 27 -0.14 8.99 -9.98
CA SER A 27 -1.27 9.34 -9.12
C SER A 27 -2.00 8.05 -8.74
N LEU A 28 -1.75 7.57 -7.52
CA LEU A 28 -2.08 6.23 -7.10
C LEU A 28 -3.48 6.18 -6.48
N ALA A 29 -4.40 5.48 -7.13
CA ALA A 29 -5.80 5.41 -6.70
C ALA A 29 -6.00 4.38 -5.59
N TYR A 30 -5.54 3.15 -5.81
CA TYR A 30 -5.59 2.06 -4.84
C TYR A 30 -4.53 0.99 -5.14
N ILE A 31 -4.28 0.13 -4.16
CA ILE A 31 -3.52 -1.11 -4.35
C ILE A 31 -4.37 -2.30 -3.97
N ASN A 32 -4.11 -3.44 -4.60
CA ASN A 32 -4.67 -4.72 -4.21
C ASN A 32 -3.55 -5.62 -3.70
N LEU A 33 -3.75 -6.22 -2.54
CA LEU A 33 -2.79 -7.10 -1.86
C LEU A 33 -3.40 -8.48 -1.68
N VAL A 34 -2.67 -9.51 -2.07
CA VAL A 34 -3.01 -10.91 -1.81
C VAL A 34 -1.94 -11.50 -0.88
N TYR A 35 -2.38 -12.06 0.25
CA TYR A 35 -1.48 -12.55 1.29
C TYR A 35 -2.03 -13.81 1.93
N LYS A 36 -1.17 -14.83 2.07
CA LYS A 36 -1.60 -16.19 2.50
C LYS A 36 -2.01 -16.28 3.96
N THR A 37 -1.45 -15.45 4.82
CA THR A 37 -1.56 -15.61 6.27
C THR A 37 -2.15 -14.36 6.92
N ARG A 38 -2.26 -14.38 8.24
CA ARG A 38 -2.65 -13.19 8.98
C ARG A 38 -1.42 -12.29 9.17
N ALA A 39 -1.57 -11.01 8.91
CA ALA A 39 -0.56 -10.01 9.22
C ALA A 39 -1.19 -8.70 9.67
N ILE A 40 -0.48 -7.96 10.53
CA ILE A 40 -0.79 -6.56 10.86
C ILE A 40 0.19 -5.70 10.07
N ILE A 41 -0.33 -4.85 9.20
CA ILE A 41 0.51 -4.07 8.30
C ILE A 41 0.12 -2.58 8.27
N THR A 42 1.09 -1.74 7.97
CA THR A 42 0.91 -0.33 7.65
C THR A 42 1.37 -0.08 6.22
N VAL A 43 0.54 0.62 5.45
CA VAL A 43 0.87 1.02 4.08
C VAL A 43 1.10 2.51 4.04
N SER A 44 2.20 2.90 3.42
CA SER A 44 2.58 4.30 3.24
C SER A 44 3.02 4.56 1.80
N VAL A 45 2.82 5.78 1.31
CA VAL A 45 3.25 6.22 -0.01
C VAL A 45 4.16 7.45 0.09
N SER A 46 5.04 7.64 -0.89
CA SER A 46 5.83 8.86 -1.01
C SER A 46 6.23 9.16 -2.46
N LYS A 47 6.47 10.45 -2.75
CA LYS A 47 7.11 10.88 -4.00
C LYS A 47 8.62 10.65 -3.98
N ASN A 48 9.23 10.64 -2.79
CA ASN A 48 10.69 10.62 -2.61
C ASN A 48 11.08 9.56 -1.57
N ARG A 49 12.09 8.73 -1.86
CA ARG A 49 12.52 7.64 -0.97
C ARG A 49 12.90 8.11 0.44
N THR A 50 13.61 9.23 0.52
CA THR A 50 14.08 9.84 1.79
C THR A 50 13.15 10.94 2.30
N GLY A 51 12.02 11.17 1.63
CA GLY A 51 11.09 12.24 1.97
C GLY A 51 10.05 11.85 3.00
N LYS A 52 9.04 12.70 3.12
CA LYS A 52 7.86 12.43 3.96
C LYS A 52 7.08 11.25 3.39
N TRP A 53 6.77 10.30 4.27
CA TRP A 53 5.86 9.19 3.98
C TRP A 53 4.46 9.55 4.45
N ILE A 54 3.46 9.32 3.60
CA ILE A 54 2.05 9.50 3.92
C ILE A 54 1.49 8.13 4.22
N VAL A 55 1.02 7.92 5.45
CA VAL A 55 0.34 6.68 5.85
C VAL A 55 -1.06 6.69 5.24
N VAL A 56 -1.37 5.69 4.42
CA VAL A 56 -2.67 5.55 3.75
C VAL A 56 -3.57 4.56 4.49
N GLU A 57 -2.97 3.58 5.15
CA GLU A 57 -3.67 2.59 5.98
C GLU A 57 -2.74 2.18 7.12
N LYS A 58 -3.22 2.21 8.36
CA LYS A 58 -2.38 2.03 9.56
C LYS A 58 -2.81 0.81 10.35
N ASP A 59 -1.83 -0.04 10.68
CA ASP A 59 -1.97 -1.19 11.60
C ASP A 59 -3.19 -2.07 11.29
N PHE A 60 -3.51 -2.23 10.01
CA PHE A 60 -4.69 -2.99 9.60
C PHE A 60 -4.38 -4.48 9.52
N ILE A 61 -5.39 -5.30 9.78
CA ILE A 61 -5.27 -6.76 9.75
C ILE A 61 -5.58 -7.27 8.35
N LEU A 62 -4.58 -7.88 7.71
CA LEU A 62 -4.72 -8.66 6.48
C LEU A 62 -4.96 -10.13 6.83
N THR A 63 -5.89 -10.80 6.15
CA THR A 63 -6.28 -12.20 6.45
C THR A 63 -6.28 -13.08 5.20
N HIS A 64 -6.19 -14.39 5.44
CA HIS A 64 -5.85 -15.49 4.53
C HIS A 64 -6.82 -15.78 3.35
N THR A 65 -7.88 -15.00 3.14
CA THR A 65 -8.95 -15.40 2.20
C THR A 65 -9.42 -14.33 1.24
N ARG A 66 -8.91 -13.09 1.30
CA ARG A 66 -9.42 -12.01 0.46
C ARG A 66 -8.29 -11.14 -0.05
N GLU A 67 -8.25 -10.98 -1.37
CA GLU A 67 -7.64 -9.81 -1.98
C GLU A 67 -8.13 -8.57 -1.23
N ARG A 68 -7.19 -7.81 -0.69
CA ARG A 68 -7.48 -6.59 0.04
C ARG A 68 -7.17 -5.39 -0.83
N ARG A 69 -8.22 -4.68 -1.20
CA ARG A 69 -8.10 -3.34 -1.77
C ARG A 69 -7.83 -2.33 -0.65
N ILE A 70 -6.79 -1.50 -0.83
CA ILE A 70 -6.48 -0.34 0.00
C ILE A 70 -6.61 0.91 -0.85
N SER A 71 -7.58 1.75 -0.52
CA SER A 71 -7.82 3.02 -1.21
C SER A 71 -6.80 4.06 -0.76
N ILE A 72 -6.19 4.76 -1.73
CA ILE A 72 -5.14 5.75 -1.49
C ILE A 72 -5.63 7.17 -1.78
N GLY A 73 -6.63 7.32 -2.66
CA GLY A 73 -7.22 8.63 -2.96
C GLY A 73 -6.37 9.48 -3.91
N SER A 74 -5.76 8.84 -4.91
CA SER A 74 -5.03 9.46 -6.02
C SER A 74 -3.81 10.29 -5.61
N LEU A 75 -3.16 9.92 -4.51
CA LEU A 75 -1.92 10.57 -4.06
C LEU A 75 -0.79 10.33 -5.06
N PRO A 76 -0.04 11.37 -5.49
CA PRO A 76 1.17 11.18 -6.28
C PRO A 76 2.20 10.37 -5.49
N CYS A 77 2.64 9.28 -6.10
CA CYS A 77 3.45 8.25 -5.49
C CYS A 77 4.51 7.78 -6.49
N LYS A 78 5.76 7.69 -6.04
CA LYS A 78 6.83 6.94 -6.71
C LYS A 78 7.30 5.76 -5.86
N TYR A 79 7.07 5.82 -4.56
CA TYR A 79 7.49 4.79 -3.61
C TYR A 79 6.30 4.33 -2.77
N LEU A 80 6.05 3.04 -2.75
CA LEU A 80 5.11 2.38 -1.87
C LEU A 80 5.88 1.62 -0.79
N LYS A 81 5.48 1.77 0.47
CA LYS A 81 6.06 1.03 1.60
C LYS A 81 4.98 0.25 2.32
N ILE A 82 5.23 -1.04 2.52
CA ILE A 82 4.40 -1.94 3.31
C ILE A 82 5.23 -2.41 4.49
N GLN A 83 4.82 -2.02 5.70
CA GLN A 83 5.46 -2.41 6.94
C GLN A 83 4.64 -3.51 7.58
N PHE A 84 5.24 -4.67 7.80
CA PHE A 84 4.64 -5.80 8.47
C PHE A 84 5.10 -5.80 9.91
N HIS A 85 4.18 -5.53 10.84
CA HIS A 85 4.49 -5.44 12.28
C HIS A 85 4.44 -6.80 12.96
N GLN A 86 3.45 -7.61 12.57
CA GLN A 86 3.19 -8.94 13.12
C GLN A 86 2.62 -9.83 12.01
N GLY A 87 2.91 -11.13 12.04
CA GLY A 87 2.27 -12.10 11.14
C GLY A 87 2.90 -13.48 11.19
N ASP A 88 2.12 -14.48 10.79
CA ASP A 88 2.47 -15.91 10.96
C ASP A 88 3.43 -16.44 9.88
N LEU A 89 3.49 -15.78 8.72
CA LEU A 89 4.35 -16.16 7.60
C LEU A 89 4.59 -14.97 6.68
N ARG A 90 5.77 -14.85 6.06
CA ARG A 90 6.11 -13.83 5.04
C ARG A 90 5.76 -14.33 3.65
N SER A 91 4.50 -14.21 3.21
CA SER A 91 4.11 -14.62 1.86
C SER A 91 3.10 -13.64 1.27
N LEU A 92 3.63 -12.53 0.75
CA LEU A 92 2.93 -11.68 -0.20
C LEU A 92 2.91 -12.41 -1.54
N GLU A 93 1.73 -12.80 -1.99
CA GLU A 93 1.57 -13.52 -3.26
C GLU A 93 1.50 -12.59 -4.45
N ASP A 94 0.69 -11.53 -4.29
CA ASP A 94 0.42 -10.59 -5.35
C ASP A 94 0.26 -9.19 -4.78
N LEU A 95 0.73 -8.23 -5.56
CA LEU A 95 0.54 -6.82 -5.34
C LEU A 95 0.29 -6.15 -6.69
N ALA A 96 -0.94 -5.69 -6.87
CA ALA A 96 -1.33 -4.90 -8.02
C ALA A 96 -1.50 -3.44 -7.62
N VAL A 97 -0.99 -2.53 -8.45
CA VAL A 97 -0.93 -1.09 -8.22
C VAL A 97 -1.78 -0.41 -9.29
N TYR A 98 -2.79 0.36 -8.89
CA TYR A 98 -3.74 0.98 -9.80
C TYR A 98 -3.72 2.49 -9.67
N GLY A 99 -3.40 3.18 -10.76
CA GLY A 99 -3.32 4.63 -10.80
C GLY A 99 -3.08 5.15 -12.22
N LEU A 100 -2.93 6.47 -12.30
CA LEU A 100 -2.64 7.18 -13.55
C LEU A 100 -1.19 7.67 -13.54
N GLU A 101 -0.41 7.29 -14.54
CA GLU A 101 0.93 7.85 -14.74
C GLU A 101 0.83 9.36 -14.99
N ILE A 102 1.56 10.14 -14.20
CA ILE A 102 1.45 11.61 -14.24
C ILE A 102 1.95 12.17 -15.57
N ALA A 103 2.99 11.56 -16.15
CA ALA A 103 3.48 11.94 -17.47
C ALA A 103 2.41 11.80 -18.57
N LYS A 104 1.54 10.78 -18.48
CA LYS A 104 0.41 10.60 -19.40
C LYS A 104 -0.70 11.61 -19.11
N ALA A 105 -0.97 11.89 -17.83
CA ALA A 105 -1.99 12.85 -17.41
C ALA A 105 -1.70 14.28 -17.92
N GLN A 106 -0.42 14.70 -17.94
CA GLN A 106 0.00 16.03 -18.39
C GLN A 106 -0.42 16.34 -19.85
N GLN A 107 -0.56 15.31 -20.68
CA GLN A 107 -0.92 15.48 -22.10
C GLN A 107 -2.43 15.65 -22.31
N SER A 108 -3.23 15.37 -21.28
CA SER A 108 -4.68 15.21 -21.37
C SER A 108 -5.48 16.08 -20.40
N LEU A 109 -4.81 16.74 -19.46
CA LEU A 109 -5.43 17.63 -18.47
C LEU A 109 -5.03 19.08 -18.73
N ASP A 110 -5.94 20.00 -18.42
CA ASP A 110 -5.60 21.42 -18.37
C ASP A 110 -4.55 21.68 -17.28
N PRO A 111 -3.69 22.71 -17.44
CA PRO A 111 -2.57 22.96 -16.54
C PRO A 111 -2.96 23.12 -15.06
N ASP A 112 -4.12 23.72 -14.81
CA ASP A 112 -4.63 23.96 -13.45
C ASP A 112 -5.07 22.65 -12.77
N ASP A 113 -5.75 21.77 -13.51
CA ASP A 113 -6.15 20.44 -13.03
C ASP A 113 -4.92 19.55 -12.80
N PHE A 114 -3.90 19.68 -13.64
CA PHE A 114 -2.64 18.97 -13.46
C PHE A 114 -1.91 19.40 -12.17
N GLN A 115 -1.90 20.70 -11.85
CA GLN A 115 -1.33 21.22 -10.61
C GLN A 115 -2.11 20.74 -9.38
N LEU A 116 -3.44 20.70 -9.48
CA LEU A 116 -4.29 20.17 -8.43
C LEU A 116 -4.00 18.67 -8.20
N LEU A 117 -3.80 17.87 -9.25
CA LEU A 117 -3.49 16.44 -9.12
C LEU A 117 -2.14 16.21 -8.42
N LEU A 118 -1.18 17.10 -8.65
CA LEU A 118 0.15 17.01 -8.04
C LEU A 118 0.19 17.47 -6.58
N ASN A 119 -0.54 18.53 -6.25
CA ASN A 119 -0.36 19.23 -4.98
C ASN A 119 -1.55 19.07 -4.02
N GLU A 120 -2.76 18.92 -4.55
CA GLU A 120 -4.01 18.83 -3.80
C GLU A 120 -4.97 17.78 -4.41
N PRO A 121 -4.53 16.52 -4.58
CA PRO A 121 -5.28 15.49 -5.33
C PRO A 121 -6.67 15.20 -4.76
N TYR A 122 -6.89 15.46 -3.47
CA TYR A 122 -8.19 15.34 -2.83
C TYR A 122 -9.24 16.32 -3.39
N LYS A 123 -8.85 17.48 -3.92
CA LYS A 123 -9.81 18.47 -4.45
C LYS A 123 -10.44 18.05 -5.77
N ILE A 124 -9.76 17.25 -6.59
CA ILE A 124 -10.28 16.78 -7.89
C ILE A 124 -11.30 15.66 -7.70
N ILE A 125 -11.15 14.83 -6.66
CA ILE A 125 -11.94 13.61 -6.49
C ILE A 125 -13.30 13.89 -5.82
N TYR A 126 -13.42 14.98 -5.04
CA TYR A 126 -14.62 15.32 -4.26
C TYR A 126 -15.39 16.55 -4.80
N GLN A 127 -15.20 16.93 -6.06
CA GLN A 127 -16.13 17.82 -6.77
C GLN A 127 -17.32 17.04 -7.32
#